data_AF-A0A959E176-F1
#
_entry.id   AF-A0A959E176-F1
#
_cell.length_a   1.000
_cell.length_b   1.000
_cell.length_c   1.000
_cell.angle_alpha   90.00
_cell.angle_beta   90.00
_cell.angle_gamma   90.00
#
_symmetry.space_group_name_H-M   'P 1'
#
loop_
_entity.id
_entity.type
_entity.pdbx_description
1 polymer ?
#
loop_
_entity_poly.entity_id
_entity_poly.type
_entity_poly.pdbx_seq_one_letter_code
_entity_poly.pdbx_strand_id
1 'polypeptide(L)'
;MKDKNVAGILALFFGALGIHRFYLGQIGLGILYLFFFWFTWFLGLIDAIAFFAMDKDDFDFRYNRLAYPTGHPRQQQYTRREEYDYRRSARPAQRETRRTYAAPAPPVPRQRITPPATRKPNPFTHSGLEKFKDFDYDGAIKDFEKALEFDPKDVALHWNLACAYSLSENAEKAFFHLDRAVMNGFNDIKRIKEHDALAYLRIQKDFENFEKNGFRLVPPMDLPAEPEKTAAATAPEMSPDLLDQLNKLGSLREKGLLTEEEFSAQKRKLLG
;
A
#
# COMPACT_ATOMS: atom_id res chain seq x y z
N MET A 1 -35.12 1.81 3.26
CA MET A 1 -34.07 2.37 2.37
C MET A 1 -34.65 2.49 0.98
N LYS A 2 -34.25 3.51 0.22
CA LYS A 2 -34.71 3.72 -1.16
C LYS A 2 -33.94 2.80 -2.10
N ASP A 3 -34.56 2.32 -3.16
CA ASP A 3 -33.94 1.41 -4.12
C ASP A 3 -33.67 2.13 -5.45
N LYS A 4 -32.50 1.91 -6.04
CA LYS A 4 -32.09 2.52 -7.31
C LYS A 4 -32.97 2.06 -8.48
N ASN A 5 -33.40 0.79 -8.47
CA ASN A 5 -34.23 0.23 -9.52
C ASN A 5 -35.63 0.85 -9.45
N VAL A 6 -36.18 1.02 -8.25
CA VAL A 6 -37.47 1.69 -8.04
C VAL A 6 -37.38 3.16 -8.46
N ALA A 7 -36.30 3.86 -8.09
CA ALA A 7 -36.07 5.23 -8.52
C ALA A 7 -35.94 5.36 -10.06
N GLY A 8 -35.24 4.42 -10.71
CA GLY A 8 -35.10 4.35 -12.17
C GLY A 8 -36.42 4.09 -12.89
N ILE A 9 -37.23 3.14 -12.41
CA ILE A 9 -38.57 2.87 -12.96
C ILE A 9 -39.48 4.09 -12.80
N LEU A 10 -39.47 4.73 -11.63
CA LEU A 10 -40.24 5.95 -11.39
C LEU A 10 -39.77 7.11 -12.29
N ALA A 11 -38.47 7.25 -12.53
CA ALA A 11 -37.94 8.26 -13.44
C ALA A 11 -38.30 7.96 -14.91
N LEU A 12 -38.34 6.68 -15.30
CA LEU A 12 -38.67 6.28 -16.67
C LEU A 12 -40.15 6.52 -17.01
N PHE A 13 -41.06 6.13 -16.13
CA PHE A 13 -42.50 6.22 -16.39
C PHE A 13 -43.15 7.52 -15.89
N PHE A 14 -42.58 8.13 -14.86
CA PHE A 14 -43.13 9.33 -14.20
C PHE A 14 -42.12 10.47 -14.08
N GLY A 15 -41.05 10.43 -14.87
CA GLY A 15 -39.98 11.43 -14.84
C GLY A 15 -40.42 12.85 -15.17
N ALA A 16 -41.39 13.00 -16.09
CA ALA A 16 -41.98 14.31 -16.41
C ALA A 16 -42.64 14.97 -15.19
N LEU A 17 -43.24 14.17 -14.31
CA LEU A 17 -43.89 14.63 -13.07
C LEU A 17 -42.91 14.73 -11.90
N GLY A 18 -41.68 14.21 -12.04
CA GLY A 18 -40.67 14.24 -10.98
C GLY A 18 -40.97 13.33 -9.78
N ILE A 19 -41.82 12.30 -9.94
CA ILE A 19 -42.23 11.41 -8.83
C ILE A 19 -41.02 10.71 -8.17
N HIS A 20 -40.01 10.37 -8.97
CA HIS A 20 -38.75 9.83 -8.47
C HIS A 20 -38.03 10.77 -7.48
N ARG A 21 -38.13 12.10 -7.65
CA ARG A 21 -37.52 13.06 -6.73
C ARG A 21 -38.20 13.06 -5.36
N PHE A 22 -39.52 12.89 -5.32
CA PHE A 22 -40.27 12.71 -4.08
C PHE A 22 -39.90 11.39 -3.38
N TYR A 23 -39.78 10.29 -4.13
CA TYR A 23 -39.31 9.01 -3.60
C TYR A 23 -37.93 9.12 -2.95
N LEU A 24 -37.03 9.93 -3.54
CA LEU A 24 -35.69 10.17 -3.02
C LEU A 24 -35.67 11.13 -1.81
N GLY A 25 -36.81 11.71 -1.41
CA GLY A 25 -36.92 12.69 -0.33
C GLY A 25 -36.52 14.12 -0.73
N GLN A 26 -36.34 14.38 -2.03
CA GLN A 26 -35.97 15.68 -2.58
C GLN A 26 -37.22 16.50 -2.91
N ILE A 27 -38.01 16.86 -1.89
CA ILE A 27 -39.35 17.47 -2.05
C ILE A 27 -39.29 18.77 -2.88
N GLY A 28 -38.31 19.64 -2.62
CA GLY A 28 -38.16 20.90 -3.37
C GLY A 28 -37.90 20.68 -4.87
N LEU A 29 -37.05 19.71 -5.21
CA LEU A 29 -36.79 19.35 -6.61
C LEU A 29 -38.01 18.68 -7.27
N GLY A 30 -38.76 17.87 -6.53
CA GLY A 30 -40.01 17.30 -7.02
C GLY A 30 -41.04 18.38 -7.38
N ILE A 31 -41.21 19.40 -6.54
CA ILE A 31 -42.10 20.53 -6.81
C ILE A 31 -41.65 21.31 -8.06
N LEU A 32 -40.33 21.51 -8.23
CA LEU A 32 -39.77 22.14 -9.43
C LEU A 32 -40.14 21.35 -10.68
N TYR A 33 -40.03 20.02 -10.65
CA TYR A 33 -40.41 19.17 -11.78
C TYR A 33 -41.90 19.29 -12.14
N LEU A 34 -42.78 19.39 -11.14
CA LEU A 34 -44.21 19.60 -11.39
C LEU A 34 -44.50 20.96 -12.05
N PHE A 35 -43.73 22.00 -11.72
CA PHE A 35 -43.90 23.32 -12.33
C PHE A 35 -43.38 23.37 -13.77
N PHE A 36 -42.37 22.56 -14.12
CA PHE A 36 -41.74 22.54 -15.44
C PHE A 36 -42.03 21.25 -16.25
N PHE A 37 -43.13 20.55 -15.93
CA PHE A 37 -43.40 19.19 -16.45
C PHE A 37 -43.45 19.06 -17.98
N TRP A 38 -43.74 20.16 -18.70
CA TRP A 38 -43.75 20.20 -20.17
C TRP A 38 -42.35 20.13 -20.79
N PHE A 39 -41.29 20.37 -20.01
CA PHE A 39 -39.90 20.32 -20.47
C PHE A 39 -39.08 19.24 -19.75
N THR A 40 -39.50 18.75 -18.59
CA THR A 40 -38.69 17.82 -17.77
C THR A 40 -38.81 16.34 -18.18
N TRP A 41 -39.62 16.01 -19.19
CA TRP A 41 -39.81 14.61 -19.61
C TRP A 41 -38.49 13.94 -20.08
N PHE A 42 -37.61 14.68 -20.76
CA PHE A 42 -36.30 14.17 -21.17
C PHE A 42 -35.27 14.18 -20.03
N LEU A 43 -35.39 15.11 -19.06
CA LEU A 43 -34.59 15.07 -17.82
C LEU A 43 -34.90 13.80 -17.02
N GLY A 44 -36.17 13.40 -16.97
CA GLY A 44 -36.61 12.15 -16.37
C GLY A 44 -35.97 10.91 -17.02
N LEU A 45 -35.85 10.90 -18.35
CA LEU A 45 -35.18 9.83 -19.08
C LEU A 45 -33.67 9.79 -18.77
N ILE A 46 -33.01 10.95 -18.74
CA ILE A 46 -31.59 11.06 -18.36
C ILE A 46 -31.38 10.55 -16.93
N ASP A 47 -32.25 10.94 -15.99
CA ASP A 47 -32.24 10.45 -14.61
C ASP A 47 -32.44 8.94 -14.54
N ALA A 48 -33.35 8.37 -15.33
CA ALA A 48 -33.58 6.92 -15.38
C ALA A 48 -32.33 6.16 -15.84
N ILE A 49 -31.70 6.61 -16.94
CA ILE A 49 -30.44 6.04 -17.44
C ILE A 49 -29.36 6.17 -16.36
N ALA A 50 -29.24 7.34 -15.73
CA ALA A 50 -28.27 7.56 -14.67
C ALA A 50 -28.49 6.61 -13.48
N PHE A 51 -29.74 6.37 -13.05
CA PHE A 51 -30.03 5.45 -11.94
C PHE A 51 -29.77 3.99 -12.28
N PHE A 52 -30.06 3.55 -13.50
CA PHE A 52 -29.75 2.18 -13.93
C PHE A 52 -28.24 1.97 -14.13
N ALA A 53 -27.52 2.98 -14.62
CA ALA A 53 -26.07 2.91 -14.84
C ALA A 53 -25.26 3.12 -13.55
N MET A 54 -25.82 3.75 -12.53
CA MET A 54 -25.14 4.03 -11.27
C MET A 54 -24.94 2.76 -10.44
N ASP A 55 -23.77 2.66 -9.82
CA ASP A 55 -23.48 1.60 -8.87
C ASP A 55 -24.39 1.69 -7.62
N LYS A 56 -24.68 0.55 -6.99
CA LYS A 56 -25.58 0.51 -5.84
C LYS A 56 -25.03 1.31 -4.66
N ASP A 57 -23.72 1.24 -4.42
CA ASP A 57 -23.09 1.94 -3.30
C ASP A 57 -23.12 3.46 -3.52
N ASP A 58 -22.90 3.91 -4.76
CA ASP A 58 -22.99 5.32 -5.13
C ASP A 58 -24.41 5.89 -4.94
N PHE A 59 -25.44 5.09 -5.30
CA PHE A 59 -26.84 5.49 -5.11
C PHE A 59 -27.19 5.61 -3.62
N ASP A 60 -26.80 4.61 -2.82
CA ASP A 60 -27.08 4.60 -1.38
C ASP A 60 -26.38 5.76 -0.66
N PHE A 61 -25.15 6.08 -1.06
CA PHE A 61 -24.44 7.26 -0.55
C PHE A 61 -25.20 8.56 -0.83
N ARG A 62 -25.70 8.75 -2.06
CA ARG A 62 -26.34 10.00 -2.48
C ARG A 62 -27.75 10.18 -1.90
N TYR A 63 -28.52 9.10 -1.80
CA TYR A 63 -29.96 9.18 -1.55
C TYR A 63 -30.44 8.50 -0.25
N ASN A 64 -29.62 7.62 0.34
CA ASN A 64 -29.89 6.91 1.60
C ASN A 64 -28.98 7.38 2.75
N ARG A 65 -28.46 8.61 2.68
CA ARG A 65 -27.49 9.21 3.63
C ARG A 65 -27.87 9.14 5.12
N LEU A 66 -29.16 9.05 5.48
CA LEU A 66 -29.59 8.92 6.88
C LEU A 66 -29.54 7.48 7.41
N ALA A 67 -29.48 6.48 6.54
CA ALA A 67 -29.34 5.08 6.94
C ALA A 67 -27.86 4.64 7.09
N TYR A 68 -26.92 5.50 6.66
CA TYR A 68 -25.48 5.32 6.81
C TYR A 68 -24.85 6.65 7.26
N PRO A 69 -24.58 6.84 8.57
CA PRO A 69 -24.00 8.08 9.10
C PRO A 69 -22.57 8.37 8.66
N THR A 70 -22.01 7.63 7.70
CA THR A 70 -20.63 7.79 7.25
C THR A 70 -20.59 7.79 5.74
N GLY A 71 -20.88 8.96 5.17
CA GLY A 71 -20.55 9.25 3.79
C GLY A 71 -19.02 9.33 3.66
N HIS A 72 -18.44 8.36 2.96
CA HIS A 72 -17.03 8.33 2.59
C HIS A 72 -16.94 8.32 1.05
N PRO A 73 -16.26 9.28 0.40
CA PRO A 73 -15.85 9.12 -1.00
C PRO A 73 -15.00 7.85 -1.11
N ARG A 74 -15.06 7.14 -2.25
CA ARG A 74 -14.45 5.81 -2.54
C ARG A 74 -13.04 5.53 -1.98
N GLN A 75 -12.26 6.53 -1.57
CA GLN A 75 -10.95 6.37 -0.94
C GLN A 75 -10.96 6.24 0.59
N GLN A 76 -12.00 6.72 1.30
CA GLN A 76 -12.04 6.66 2.76
C GLN A 76 -12.39 5.26 3.31
N GLN A 77 -13.02 4.38 2.53
CA GLN A 77 -13.26 2.98 2.91
C GLN A 77 -11.96 2.17 3.03
N TYR A 78 -10.90 2.51 2.28
CA TYR A 78 -9.59 1.88 2.46
C TYR A 78 -9.09 2.14 3.89
N THR A 79 -8.95 3.40 4.29
CA THR A 79 -8.31 3.75 5.57
C THR A 79 -9.00 3.23 6.84
N ARG A 80 -10.34 3.12 6.88
CA ARG A 80 -11.06 2.61 8.07
C ARG A 80 -10.93 1.09 8.22
N ARG A 81 -10.87 0.36 7.10
CA ARG A 81 -10.62 -1.08 7.10
C ARG A 81 -9.17 -1.37 7.47
N GLU A 82 -8.24 -0.52 7.02
CA GLU A 82 -6.82 -0.56 7.39
C GLU A 82 -6.57 -0.33 8.88
N GLU A 83 -7.29 0.61 9.51
CA GLU A 83 -7.19 0.86 10.96
C GLU A 83 -7.74 -0.32 11.79
N TYR A 84 -8.82 -0.97 11.30
CA TYR A 84 -9.39 -2.16 11.94
C TYR A 84 -8.53 -3.42 11.73
N ASP A 85 -8.01 -3.62 10.51
CA ASP A 85 -7.14 -4.73 10.18
C ASP A 85 -5.74 -4.56 10.80
N TYR A 86 -5.25 -3.34 11.03
CA TYR A 86 -4.05 -3.04 11.81
C TYR A 86 -4.19 -3.47 13.28
N ARG A 87 -5.32 -3.18 13.94
CA ARG A 87 -5.59 -3.70 15.30
C ARG A 87 -5.71 -5.23 15.35
N ARG A 88 -6.08 -5.86 14.24
CA ARG A 88 -6.29 -7.30 14.13
C ARG A 88 -4.98 -8.04 13.80
N SER A 89 -4.15 -7.49 12.90
CA SER A 89 -2.85 -8.04 12.50
C SER A 89 -1.76 -7.81 13.56
N ALA A 90 -1.87 -6.74 14.35
CA ALA A 90 -0.99 -6.48 15.50
C ALA A 90 -1.31 -7.33 16.74
N ARG A 91 -2.36 -8.18 16.70
CA ARG A 91 -2.56 -9.21 17.74
C ARG A 91 -1.72 -10.43 17.38
N PRO A 92 -0.78 -10.86 18.24
CA PRO A 92 -0.08 -12.12 18.00
C PRO A 92 -1.11 -13.26 17.91
N ALA A 93 -1.06 -14.00 16.81
CA ALA A 93 -1.83 -15.20 16.55
C ALA A 93 -1.40 -16.33 17.52
N GLN A 94 -1.77 -16.22 18.79
CA GLN A 94 -1.51 -17.26 19.81
C GLN A 94 -2.80 -17.93 20.30
N ARG A 95 -3.93 -17.74 19.61
CA ARG A 95 -5.24 -18.18 20.12
C ARG A 95 -5.83 -19.45 19.50
N GLU A 96 -5.23 -20.02 18.46
CA GLU A 96 -5.87 -21.14 17.73
C GLU A 96 -5.31 -22.54 18.00
N THR A 97 -4.13 -22.70 18.60
CA THR A 97 -3.55 -24.04 18.80
C THR A 97 -3.87 -24.71 20.13
N ARG A 98 -4.76 -24.14 20.96
CA ARG A 98 -5.09 -24.73 22.28
C ARG A 98 -6.55 -25.17 22.41
N ARG A 99 -7.05 -25.91 21.42
CA ARG A 99 -8.36 -26.59 21.49
C ARG A 99 -8.25 -28.06 21.08
N THR A 100 -7.27 -28.77 21.59
CA THR A 100 -7.31 -30.24 21.62
C THR A 100 -6.83 -30.71 22.98
N TYR A 101 -7.78 -31.23 23.76
CA TYR A 101 -7.63 -32.10 24.93
C TYR A 101 -6.51 -31.77 25.93
N ALA A 102 -6.81 -30.93 26.94
CA ALA A 102 -6.02 -30.92 28.18
C ALA A 102 -6.93 -30.62 29.38
N ALA A 103 -6.98 -31.56 30.33
CA ALA A 103 -7.64 -31.46 31.61
C ALA A 103 -7.23 -30.19 32.39
N PRO A 104 -8.05 -29.68 33.33
CA PRO A 104 -7.74 -28.47 34.08
C PRO A 104 -6.52 -28.68 34.99
N ALA A 105 -5.37 -28.18 34.57
CA ALA A 105 -4.20 -28.08 35.44
C ALA A 105 -4.43 -27.01 36.53
N PRO A 106 -3.88 -27.18 37.75
CA PRO A 106 -4.02 -26.21 38.82
C PRO A 106 -3.45 -24.83 38.43
N PRO A 107 -3.94 -23.73 39.02
CA PRO A 107 -3.53 -22.38 38.64
C PRO A 107 -2.06 -22.17 39.00
N VAL A 108 -1.19 -22.25 38.00
CA VAL A 108 0.19 -21.75 38.08
C VAL A 108 0.15 -20.23 38.31
N PRO A 109 1.04 -19.66 39.16
CA PRO A 109 1.13 -18.23 39.35
C PRO A 109 1.38 -17.57 37.99
N ARG A 110 0.46 -16.71 37.54
CA ARG A 110 0.66 -15.89 36.34
C ARG A 110 1.91 -15.04 36.57
N GLN A 111 3.02 -15.42 35.95
CA GLN A 111 4.12 -14.48 35.72
C GLN A 111 3.50 -13.28 35.01
N ARG A 112 3.62 -12.12 35.65
CA ARG A 112 3.11 -10.86 35.14
C ARG A 112 3.98 -10.51 33.93
N ILE A 113 3.57 -10.97 32.75
CA ILE A 113 4.15 -10.52 31.48
C ILE A 113 3.90 -9.01 31.46
N THR A 114 4.95 -8.23 31.67
CA THR A 114 4.90 -6.79 31.45
C THR A 114 4.43 -6.57 30.02
N PRO A 115 3.35 -5.81 29.77
CA PRO A 115 2.96 -5.50 28.40
C PRO A 115 4.18 -4.91 27.67
N PRO A 116 4.45 -5.31 26.41
CA PRO A 116 5.54 -4.72 25.65
C PRO A 116 5.38 -3.20 25.71
N ALA A 117 6.50 -2.49 25.95
CA ALA A 117 6.53 -1.05 26.11
C ALA A 117 5.58 -0.40 25.09
N THR A 118 4.53 0.27 25.59
CA THR A 118 3.55 0.94 24.74
C THR A 118 4.31 1.88 23.83
N ARG A 119 4.36 1.58 22.51
CA ARG A 119 4.96 2.46 21.50
C ARG A 119 4.41 3.86 21.75
N LYS A 120 5.29 4.82 22.02
CA LYS A 120 4.88 6.22 22.25
C LYS A 120 4.09 6.66 21.00
N PRO A 121 2.90 7.26 21.16
CA PRO A 121 2.11 7.72 20.03
C PRO A 121 2.93 8.76 19.26
N ASN A 122 3.14 8.51 17.98
CA ASN A 122 3.99 9.33 17.13
C ASN A 122 3.13 10.38 16.41
N PRO A 123 3.28 11.68 16.70
CA PRO A 123 2.42 12.73 16.14
C PRO A 123 2.50 12.82 14.61
N PHE A 124 3.64 12.42 14.01
CA PHE A 124 3.84 12.49 12.57
C PHE A 124 3.08 11.41 11.79
N THR A 125 2.70 10.31 12.44
CA THR A 125 1.90 9.25 11.79
C THR A 125 0.53 9.77 11.38
N HIS A 126 -0.14 10.52 12.27
CA HIS A 126 -1.46 11.07 12.02
C HIS A 126 -1.42 12.16 10.95
N SER A 127 -0.47 13.09 11.07
CA SER A 127 -0.34 14.19 10.10
C SER A 127 0.01 13.69 8.71
N GLY A 128 0.85 12.65 8.59
CA GLY A 128 1.12 11.98 7.31
C GLY A 128 -0.14 11.33 6.72
N LEU A 129 -0.96 10.66 7.55
CA LEU A 129 -2.23 10.08 7.13
C LEU A 129 -3.24 11.13 6.65
N GLU A 130 -3.32 12.28 7.32
CA GLU A 130 -4.19 13.38 6.91
C GLU A 130 -3.78 13.94 5.56
N LYS A 131 -2.49 14.28 5.39
CA LYS A 131 -1.96 14.77 4.11
C LYS A 131 -2.14 13.76 2.97
N PHE A 132 -1.96 12.47 3.27
CA PHE A 132 -2.19 11.40 2.30
C PHE A 132 -3.65 11.37 1.82
N LYS A 133 -4.62 11.60 2.72
CA LYS A 133 -6.05 11.70 2.37
C LYS A 133 -6.38 12.98 1.60
N ASP A 134 -5.62 14.04 1.86
CA ASP A 134 -5.74 15.32 1.17
C ASP A 134 -4.98 15.34 -0.17
N PHE A 135 -4.49 14.19 -0.64
CA PHE A 135 -3.72 14.03 -1.89
C PHE A 135 -2.35 14.74 -1.90
N ASP A 136 -1.91 15.27 -0.76
CA ASP A 136 -0.58 15.83 -0.56
C ASP A 136 0.40 14.69 -0.24
N TYR A 137 0.75 13.91 -1.27
CA TYR A 137 1.64 12.76 -1.12
C TYR A 137 3.06 13.18 -0.71
N ASP A 138 3.57 14.29 -1.25
CA ASP A 138 4.90 14.82 -0.89
C ASP A 138 4.98 15.25 0.58
N GLY A 139 3.93 15.91 1.08
CA GLY A 139 3.81 16.27 2.49
C GLY A 139 3.61 15.04 3.38
N ALA A 140 2.84 14.05 2.93
CA ALA A 140 2.65 12.79 3.64
C ALA A 140 3.95 11.99 3.77
N ILE A 141 4.74 11.91 2.69
CA ILE A 141 6.05 11.25 2.68
C ILE A 141 6.96 11.86 3.73
N LYS A 142 7.10 13.19 3.77
CA LYS A 142 7.95 13.89 4.75
C LYS A 142 7.56 13.58 6.20
N ASP A 143 6.25 13.51 6.47
CA ASP A 143 5.76 13.20 7.80
C ASP A 143 5.93 11.72 8.15
N PHE A 144 5.70 10.81 7.21
CA PHE A 144 5.96 9.39 7.42
C PHE A 144 7.45 9.07 7.59
N GLU A 145 8.35 9.76 6.89
CA GLU A 145 9.80 9.61 7.07
C GLU A 145 10.22 10.04 8.47
N LYS A 146 9.74 11.20 8.95
CA LYS A 146 9.92 11.61 10.36
C LYS A 146 9.31 10.61 11.32
N ALA A 147 8.17 10.04 10.97
CA ALA A 147 7.53 9.03 11.80
C ALA A 147 8.41 7.77 11.92
N LEU A 148 9.07 7.39 10.82
CA LEU A 148 9.95 6.23 10.73
C LEU A 148 11.23 6.38 11.58
N GLU A 149 11.67 7.61 11.88
CA GLU A 149 12.79 7.86 12.80
C GLU A 149 12.53 7.33 14.22
N PHE A 150 11.27 7.32 14.65
CA PHE A 150 10.88 6.80 15.97
C PHE A 150 10.75 5.28 15.98
N ASP A 151 10.35 4.70 14.85
CA ASP A 151 10.10 3.27 14.72
C ASP A 151 10.49 2.77 13.32
N PRO A 152 11.79 2.47 13.11
CA PRO A 152 12.30 2.11 11.79
C PRO A 152 11.80 0.77 11.25
N LYS A 153 11.06 0.00 12.05
CA LYS A 153 10.52 -1.32 11.67
C LYS A 153 9.00 -1.34 11.64
N ASP A 154 8.34 -0.18 11.68
CA ASP A 154 6.89 -0.14 11.61
C ASP A 154 6.39 -0.56 10.22
N VAL A 155 5.72 -1.71 10.19
CA VAL A 155 5.09 -2.28 9.01
C VAL A 155 4.11 -1.30 8.37
N ALA A 156 3.33 -0.58 9.18
CA ALA A 156 2.30 0.31 8.67
C ALA A 156 2.90 1.57 8.04
N LEU A 157 3.96 2.13 8.62
CA LEU A 157 4.65 3.28 8.04
C LEU A 157 5.33 2.93 6.72
N HIS A 158 5.98 1.77 6.65
CA HIS A 158 6.55 1.28 5.40
C HIS A 158 5.47 1.03 4.34
N TRP A 159 4.33 0.44 4.70
CA TRP A 159 3.20 0.29 3.79
C TRP A 159 2.68 1.64 3.27
N ASN A 160 2.44 2.59 4.17
CA ASN A 160 1.93 3.91 3.80
C ASN A 160 2.91 4.69 2.93
N LEU A 161 4.22 4.61 3.22
CA LEU A 161 5.27 5.16 2.37
C LEU A 161 5.28 4.50 0.99
N ALA A 162 5.14 3.18 0.91
CA ALA A 162 5.07 2.48 -0.38
C ALA A 162 3.88 2.97 -1.21
N CYS A 163 2.70 3.14 -0.59
CA CYS A 163 1.54 3.71 -1.26
C CYS A 163 1.76 5.17 -1.69
N ALA A 164 2.32 6.00 -0.82
CA ALA A 164 2.57 7.42 -1.11
C ALA A 164 3.58 7.59 -2.25
N TYR A 165 4.68 6.84 -2.21
CA TYR A 165 5.68 6.85 -3.27
C TYR A 165 5.16 6.27 -4.59
N SER A 166 4.28 5.27 -4.55
CA SER A 166 3.63 4.75 -5.76
C SER A 166 2.68 5.78 -6.38
N LEU A 167 1.92 6.50 -5.57
CA LEU A 167 1.03 7.58 -6.03
C LEU A 167 1.78 8.83 -6.51
N SER A 168 2.99 9.07 -5.99
CA SER A 168 3.91 10.11 -6.47
C SER A 168 4.82 9.62 -7.60
N GLU A 169 4.53 8.47 -8.21
CA GLU A 169 5.26 7.88 -9.34
C GLU A 169 6.76 7.61 -9.09
N ASN A 170 7.16 7.37 -7.83
CA ASN A 170 8.52 7.00 -7.47
C ASN A 170 8.62 5.49 -7.23
N ALA A 171 8.80 4.74 -8.31
CA ALA A 171 8.82 3.27 -8.28
C ALA A 171 9.91 2.71 -7.35
N GLU A 172 11.13 3.24 -7.42
CA GLU A 172 12.29 2.73 -6.68
C GLU A 172 12.04 2.74 -5.17
N LYS A 173 11.61 3.90 -4.64
CA LYS A 173 11.32 4.04 -3.21
C LYS A 173 10.05 3.29 -2.80
N ALA A 174 9.07 3.18 -3.70
CA ALA A 174 7.85 2.44 -3.44
C ALA A 174 8.14 0.93 -3.28
N PHE A 175 8.95 0.34 -4.18
CA PHE A 175 9.42 -1.04 -4.04
C PHE A 175 10.25 -1.24 -2.77
N PHE A 176 11.13 -0.30 -2.44
CA PHE A 176 11.95 -0.36 -1.23
C PHE A 176 11.11 -0.44 0.04
N HIS A 177 10.14 0.45 0.20
CA HIS A 177 9.31 0.44 1.40
C HIS A 177 8.34 -0.75 1.43
N LEU A 178 7.89 -1.23 0.28
CA LEU A 178 7.07 -2.44 0.19
C LEU A 178 7.86 -3.69 0.61
N ASP A 179 9.12 -3.82 0.18
CA ASP A 179 10.05 -4.85 0.67
C ASP A 179 10.22 -4.79 2.18
N ARG A 180 10.44 -3.60 2.75
CA ARG A 180 10.57 -3.43 4.20
C ARG A 180 9.28 -3.78 4.94
N ALA A 181 8.12 -3.46 4.39
CA ALA A 181 6.83 -3.84 4.98
C ALA A 181 6.70 -5.37 5.07
N VAL A 182 6.99 -6.08 3.96
CA VAL A 182 6.94 -7.55 3.90
C VAL A 182 7.97 -8.17 4.82
N MET A 183 9.21 -7.67 4.80
CA MET A 183 10.29 -8.10 5.69
C MET A 183 9.93 -7.97 7.18
N ASN A 184 9.20 -6.93 7.56
CA ASN A 184 8.80 -6.67 8.94
C ASN A 184 7.48 -7.37 9.34
N GLY A 185 6.87 -8.16 8.45
CA GLY A 185 5.72 -9.01 8.76
C GLY A 185 4.41 -8.67 8.03
N PHE A 186 4.43 -7.81 7.02
CA PHE A 186 3.27 -7.63 6.14
C PHE A 186 3.03 -8.90 5.32
N ASN A 187 1.85 -9.52 5.48
CA ASN A 187 1.53 -10.82 4.89
C ASN A 187 0.30 -10.79 3.97
N ASP A 188 -0.31 -9.62 3.75
CA ASP A 188 -1.49 -9.48 2.89
C ASP A 188 -1.09 -9.32 1.42
N ILE A 189 -0.64 -10.42 0.82
CA ILE A 189 -0.21 -10.48 -0.59
C ILE A 189 -1.33 -10.04 -1.53
N LYS A 190 -2.57 -10.44 -1.23
CA LYS A 190 -3.74 -10.07 -2.02
C LYS A 190 -3.86 -8.55 -2.12
N ARG A 191 -3.67 -7.86 -0.99
CA ARG A 191 -3.68 -6.41 -0.95
C ARG A 191 -2.55 -5.77 -1.75
N ILE A 192 -1.34 -6.35 -1.78
CA ILE A 192 -0.27 -5.84 -2.67
C ILE A 192 -0.72 -5.85 -4.14
N LYS A 193 -1.39 -6.93 -4.56
CA LYS A 193 -1.80 -7.14 -5.94
C LYS A 193 -3.07 -6.42 -6.36
N GLU A 194 -3.89 -5.97 -5.42
CA GLU A 194 -5.20 -5.38 -5.71
C GLU A 194 -5.26 -3.88 -5.37
N HIS A 195 -4.48 -3.41 -4.40
CA HIS A 195 -4.62 -2.05 -3.85
C HIS A 195 -4.37 -0.95 -4.88
N ASP A 196 -5.32 -0.02 -5.02
CA ASP A 196 -5.32 1.02 -6.05
C ASP A 196 -4.08 1.92 -5.98
N ALA A 197 -3.65 2.32 -4.78
CA ALA A 197 -2.42 3.11 -4.62
C ALA A 197 -1.15 2.43 -5.18
N LEU A 198 -1.13 1.09 -5.29
CA LEU A 198 -0.01 0.32 -5.86
C LEU A 198 -0.26 -0.03 -7.34
N ALA A 199 -1.26 0.55 -8.00
CA ALA A 199 -1.49 0.33 -9.43
C ALA A 199 -0.27 0.73 -10.28
N TYR A 200 0.38 1.85 -9.94
CA TYR A 200 1.58 2.31 -10.63
C TYR A 200 2.73 1.29 -10.56
N LEU A 201 2.98 0.72 -9.37
CA LEU A 201 3.97 -0.35 -9.17
C LEU A 201 3.69 -1.57 -10.06
N ARG A 202 2.43 -2.01 -10.15
CA ARG A 202 2.01 -3.19 -10.93
C ARG A 202 2.28 -3.07 -12.44
N ILE A 203 2.45 -1.85 -12.95
CA ILE A 203 2.72 -1.59 -14.38
C ILE A 203 4.24 -1.55 -14.64
N GLN A 204 5.08 -1.45 -13.60
CA GLN A 204 6.53 -1.40 -13.76
C GLN A 204 7.10 -2.76 -14.19
N LYS A 205 8.13 -2.72 -15.02
CA LYS A 205 8.81 -3.93 -15.55
C LYS A 205 9.36 -4.83 -14.43
N ASP A 206 9.78 -4.23 -13.32
CA ASP A 206 10.39 -4.94 -12.20
C ASP A 206 9.37 -5.62 -11.27
N PHE A 207 8.08 -5.30 -11.41
CA PHE A 207 7.05 -5.82 -10.51
C PHE A 207 6.91 -7.34 -10.59
N GLU A 208 6.99 -7.92 -11.79
CA GLU A 208 6.91 -9.37 -11.96
C GLU A 208 8.06 -10.10 -11.25
N ASN A 209 9.27 -9.54 -11.33
CA ASN A 209 10.44 -10.10 -10.65
C ASN A 209 10.33 -9.95 -9.13
N PHE A 210 9.85 -8.79 -8.69
CA PHE A 210 9.57 -8.52 -7.28
C PHE A 210 8.53 -9.47 -6.70
N GLU A 211 7.44 -9.74 -7.44
CA GLU A 211 6.39 -10.70 -7.05
C GLU A 211 6.92 -12.14 -6.98
N LYS A 212 7.68 -12.58 -7.99
CA LYS A 212 8.32 -13.91 -8.00
C LYS A 212 9.24 -14.10 -6.81
N ASN A 213 9.86 -13.01 -6.34
CA ASN A 213 10.70 -13.01 -5.15
C ASN A 213 9.94 -12.81 -3.83
N GLY A 214 8.61 -13.02 -3.83
CA GLY A 214 7.79 -12.89 -2.63
C GLY A 214 7.68 -11.46 -2.12
N PHE A 215 7.70 -10.48 -3.03
CA PHE A 215 7.68 -9.03 -2.73
C PHE A 215 8.90 -8.60 -1.91
N ARG A 216 10.07 -9.14 -2.28
CA ARG A 216 11.37 -8.76 -1.73
C ARG A 216 12.28 -8.22 -2.83
N LEU A 217 13.05 -7.17 -2.53
CA LEU A 217 13.97 -6.57 -3.50
C LEU A 217 15.29 -7.35 -3.62
N VAL A 218 15.71 -7.99 -2.54
CA VAL A 218 16.84 -8.92 -2.52
C VAL A 218 16.23 -10.33 -2.49
N PRO A 219 16.70 -11.29 -3.31
CA PRO A 219 16.41 -12.70 -3.08
C PRO A 219 16.62 -13.00 -1.60
N PRO A 220 15.80 -13.83 -0.94
CA PRO A 220 16.22 -14.38 0.33
C PRO A 220 17.52 -15.13 0.04
N MET A 221 18.66 -14.45 0.21
CA MET A 221 19.92 -15.11 0.42
C MET A 221 19.65 -15.99 1.63
N ASP A 222 19.73 -17.30 1.41
CA ASP A 222 19.72 -18.31 2.43
C ASP A 222 20.38 -17.74 3.69
N LEU A 223 19.59 -17.46 4.73
CA LEU A 223 20.14 -17.23 6.05
C LEU A 223 20.80 -18.57 6.39
N PRO A 224 22.14 -18.66 6.43
CA PRO A 224 22.75 -19.87 6.91
C PRO A 224 22.37 -19.97 8.38
N ALA A 225 21.86 -21.14 8.79
CA ALA A 225 22.04 -21.54 10.17
C ALA A 225 23.55 -21.54 10.42
N GLU A 226 24.08 -20.52 11.11
CA GLU A 226 25.38 -20.70 11.75
C GLU A 226 25.17 -21.68 12.92
N PRO A 227 26.03 -22.70 13.06
CA PRO A 227 27.44 -22.63 12.77
C PRO A 227 27.95 -23.80 11.90
N GLU A 228 28.76 -23.51 10.89
CA GLU A 228 30.05 -24.18 10.72
C GLU A 228 30.84 -23.54 9.57
N LYS A 229 32.09 -23.20 9.90
CA LYS A 229 33.14 -22.88 8.94
C LYS A 229 33.18 -23.97 7.86
N THR A 230 32.84 -23.66 6.61
CA THR A 230 33.64 -24.08 5.44
C THR A 230 33.11 -23.48 4.14
N ALA A 231 34.07 -23.12 3.28
CA ALA A 231 33.90 -22.86 1.85
C ALA A 231 33.21 -21.56 1.43
N ALA A 232 33.79 -20.43 1.87
CA ALA A 232 33.92 -19.30 0.97
C ALA A 232 34.75 -19.75 -0.25
N ALA A 233 34.11 -19.79 -1.43
CA ALA A 233 34.83 -19.77 -2.69
C ALA A 233 35.47 -18.38 -2.84
N THR A 234 36.69 -18.29 -2.34
CA THR A 234 37.77 -17.36 -2.65
C THR A 234 37.52 -16.41 -3.83
N ALA A 235 37.12 -15.17 -3.53
CA ALA A 235 37.76 -14.04 -4.19
C ALA A 235 39.19 -13.97 -3.61
N PRO A 236 40.25 -13.90 -4.42
CA PRO A 236 41.59 -13.74 -3.87
C PRO A 236 41.59 -12.45 -3.06
N GLU A 237 42.03 -12.52 -1.79
CA GLU A 237 42.36 -11.34 -1.01
C GLU A 237 43.43 -10.57 -1.81
N MET A 238 42.99 -9.62 -2.63
CA MET A 238 43.89 -8.72 -3.31
C MET A 238 44.57 -7.90 -2.22
N SER A 239 45.85 -8.15 -2.03
CA SER A 239 46.66 -7.38 -1.10
C SER A 239 46.50 -5.88 -1.41
N PRO A 240 46.56 -5.00 -0.39
CA PRO A 240 46.45 -3.56 -0.61
C PRO A 240 47.47 -3.05 -1.64
N ASP A 241 48.63 -3.70 -1.74
CA ASP A 241 49.65 -3.44 -2.75
C ASP A 241 49.20 -3.77 -4.19
N LEU A 242 48.44 -4.86 -4.39
CA LEU A 242 47.87 -5.21 -5.70
C LEU A 242 46.80 -4.21 -6.16
N LEU A 243 45.99 -3.70 -5.24
CA LEU A 243 45.01 -2.65 -5.53
C LEU A 243 45.69 -1.35 -5.98
N ASP A 244 46.75 -0.95 -5.29
CA ASP A 244 47.53 0.23 -5.66
C ASP A 244 48.21 0.08 -7.02
N GLN A 245 48.73 -1.12 -7.33
CA GLN A 245 49.31 -1.43 -8.64
C GLN A 245 48.28 -1.36 -9.77
N LEU A 246 47.05 -1.85 -9.55
CA LEU A 246 45.96 -1.76 -10.53
C LEU A 246 45.49 -0.32 -10.76
N ASN A 247 45.41 0.49 -9.70
CA ASN A 247 45.06 1.90 -9.80
C ASN A 247 46.13 2.71 -10.57
N LYS A 248 47.42 2.42 -10.33
CA LYS A 248 48.52 3.04 -11.06
C LYS A 248 48.49 2.67 -12.54
N LEU A 249 48.21 1.40 -12.86
CA LEU A 249 48.01 0.94 -14.23
C LEU A 249 46.87 1.68 -14.95
N GLY A 250 45.74 1.87 -14.27
CA GLY A 250 44.60 2.64 -14.79
C GLY A 250 45.00 4.09 -15.10
N SER A 251 45.77 4.71 -14.21
CA SER A 251 46.26 6.08 -14.39
C SER A 251 47.21 6.25 -15.58
N LEU A 252 48.00 5.22 -15.93
CA LEU A 252 48.92 5.25 -17.07
C LEU A 252 48.17 5.13 -18.39
N ARG A 253 47.11 4.30 -18.42
CA ARG A 253 46.19 4.22 -19.55
C ARG A 253 45.47 5.55 -19.78
N GLU A 254 44.92 6.17 -18.73
CA GLU A 254 44.22 7.45 -18.85
C GLU A 254 45.13 8.59 -19.32
N LYS A 255 46.42 8.54 -18.97
CA LYS A 255 47.43 9.49 -19.45
C LYS A 255 47.91 9.19 -20.89
N GLY A 256 47.36 8.18 -21.55
CA GLY A 256 47.74 7.77 -22.90
C GLY A 256 49.16 7.18 -23.00
N LEU A 257 49.78 6.82 -21.86
CA LEU A 257 51.12 6.25 -21.79
C LEU A 257 51.12 4.73 -21.93
N LEU A 258 49.95 4.12 -22.00
CA LEU A 258 49.75 2.69 -22.17
C LEU A 258 48.59 2.45 -23.14
N THR A 259 48.79 1.55 -24.09
CA THR A 259 47.71 1.11 -25.00
C THR A 259 46.76 0.14 -24.29
N GLU A 260 45.53 -0.01 -24.79
CA GLU A 260 44.54 -0.91 -24.19
C GLU A 260 45.02 -2.38 -24.19
N GLU A 261 45.78 -2.76 -25.22
CA GLU A 261 46.37 -4.09 -25.33
C GLU A 261 47.43 -4.33 -24.25
N GLU A 262 48.35 -3.37 -24.05
CA GLU A 262 49.38 -3.42 -23.01
C GLU A 262 48.78 -3.37 -21.61
N PHE A 263 47.73 -2.58 -21.40
CA PHE A 263 46.97 -2.53 -20.15
C PHE A 263 46.36 -3.89 -19.82
N SER A 264 45.70 -4.52 -20.80
CA SER A 264 45.07 -5.82 -20.62
C SER A 264 46.08 -6.93 -20.30
N ALA A 265 47.26 -6.88 -20.94
CA ALA A 265 48.35 -7.83 -20.72
C ALA A 265 48.96 -7.69 -19.32
N GLN A 266 49.22 -6.45 -18.87
CA GLN A 266 49.77 -6.20 -17.54
C GLN A 266 48.76 -6.49 -16.43
N LYS A 267 47.47 -6.17 -16.65
CA LYS A 267 46.39 -6.49 -15.72
C LYS A 267 46.23 -8.01 -15.54
N ARG A 268 46.31 -8.80 -16.63
CA ARG A 268 46.33 -10.27 -16.53
C ARG A 268 47.52 -10.78 -15.73
N LYS A 269 48.71 -10.22 -15.98
CA LYS A 269 49.94 -10.62 -15.29
C LYS A 269 49.89 -10.36 -13.77
N LEU A 270 49.17 -9.33 -13.33
CA LEU A 270 48.99 -8.99 -11.91
C LEU A 270 47.92 -9.84 -11.21
N LEU A 271 46.95 -10.38 -11.95
CA LEU A 271 45.81 -11.10 -11.38
C LEU A 271 45.98 -12.63 -11.39
N GLY A 272 47.01 -13.15 -12.05
CA GLY A 272 47.29 -14.59 -12.16
C GLY A 272 46.50 -15.25 -13.28
#